data_AF-A0AAV7DEP9-F1
#
_entry.id   AF-A0AAV7DEP9-F1
#
_cell.length_a   1.000
_cell.length_b   1.000
_cell.length_c   1.000
_cell.angle_alpha   90.00
_cell.angle_beta   90.00
_cell.angle_gamma   90.00
#
_symmetry.space_group_name_H-M   'P 1'
#
loop_
_entity.id
_entity.type
_entity.pdbx_description
1 polymer ?
#
loop_
_entity_poly.entity_id
_entity_poly.type
_entity_poly.pdbx_seq_one_letter_code
_entity_poly.pdbx_strand_id
1 'polypeptide(L)'
;IISTLIKRLRSQQDNKMKKIVLSESAVLSLWLRHLPSLEKAVLDLLQRLIALQSKPFREMEQMIKDSYLPQAACNPCIFSVTNDIFRRAILESEGNFKVITIVQLFTLRFIHEYEKDTTMVRLPLKAYFSHEDTHLVLALLRKADGLASNICVQHLQTIVKMLRTVDSEERSFENVFQSWFLLIRLGGWVDIAAEQLLTSDPEISDDLLWLLAFYYNPCNGSQSRGRTMVGCALKQAVFGTKNVRILKE
;
A
#
# COMPACT_ATOMS: atom_id res chain seq x y z
N ILE A 1 -9.80 2.14 -17.77
CA ILE A 1 -9.64 0.70 -18.12
C ILE A 1 -10.41 -0.22 -17.17
N ILE A 2 -10.56 0.12 -15.89
CA ILE A 2 -11.46 -0.53 -14.91
C ILE A 2 -12.85 -0.90 -15.48
N SER A 3 -13.55 0.01 -16.17
CA SER A 3 -14.83 -0.30 -16.87
C SER A 3 -14.70 -1.42 -17.92
N THR A 4 -13.60 -1.44 -18.65
CA THR A 4 -13.27 -2.43 -19.70
C THR A 4 -12.88 -3.78 -19.10
N LEU A 5 -12.15 -3.79 -17.98
CA LEU A 5 -11.82 -4.99 -17.18
C LEU A 5 -13.08 -5.58 -16.55
N ILE A 6 -13.93 -4.75 -15.94
CA ILE A 6 -15.26 -5.15 -15.43
C ILE A 6 -16.12 -5.73 -16.54
N LYS A 7 -16.10 -5.16 -17.77
CA LYS A 7 -16.80 -5.74 -18.92
C LYS A 7 -16.21 -7.08 -19.37
N ARG A 8 -14.89 -7.22 -19.45
CA ARG A 8 -14.19 -8.48 -19.83
C ARG A 8 -14.43 -9.62 -18.83
N LEU A 9 -14.49 -9.30 -17.54
CA LEU A 9 -14.82 -10.25 -16.48
C LEU A 9 -16.31 -10.62 -16.50
N ARG A 10 -17.20 -9.65 -16.74
CA ARG A 10 -18.66 -9.89 -16.85
C ARG A 10 -19.02 -10.76 -18.07
N SER A 11 -18.27 -10.68 -19.17
CA SER A 11 -18.43 -11.59 -20.33
C SER A 11 -17.89 -13.01 -20.11
N GLN A 12 -17.26 -13.29 -18.97
CA GLN A 12 -16.75 -14.63 -18.60
C GLN A 12 -17.61 -15.30 -17.52
N GLN A 13 -18.70 -14.68 -17.09
CA GLN A 13 -19.48 -15.08 -15.91
C GLN A 13 -20.76 -15.85 -16.25
N ASP A 14 -20.72 -16.72 -17.26
CA ASP A 14 -21.83 -17.59 -17.63
C ASP A 14 -21.39 -19.05 -17.78
N ASN A 15 -20.89 -19.63 -16.68
CA ASN A 15 -20.84 -21.08 -16.53
C ASN A 15 -20.94 -21.52 -15.06
N LYS A 16 -21.93 -22.36 -14.76
CA LYS A 16 -22.35 -22.75 -13.41
C LYS A 16 -21.47 -23.89 -12.87
N MET A 17 -20.20 -23.58 -12.58
CA MET A 17 -19.24 -24.59 -12.11
C MET A 17 -19.53 -25.10 -10.70
N LYS A 18 -19.36 -26.42 -10.51
CA LYS A 18 -19.34 -27.06 -9.18
C LYS A 18 -18.21 -26.45 -8.35
N LYS A 19 -18.49 -26.10 -7.09
CA LYS A 19 -17.52 -25.45 -6.18
C LYS A 19 -16.50 -26.49 -5.68
N ILE A 20 -15.47 -26.77 -6.48
CA ILE A 20 -14.34 -27.61 -6.07
C ILE A 20 -13.61 -26.90 -4.93
N VAL A 21 -13.55 -27.54 -3.76
CA VAL A 21 -12.74 -27.08 -2.63
C VAL A 21 -11.34 -27.64 -2.82
N LEU A 22 -10.38 -26.77 -3.12
CA LEU A 22 -8.97 -27.11 -3.23
C LEU A 22 -8.29 -26.99 -1.85
N SER A 23 -7.27 -27.83 -1.59
CA SER A 23 -6.38 -27.62 -0.45
C SER A 23 -5.50 -26.39 -0.66
N GLU A 24 -4.99 -25.80 0.42
CA GLU A 24 -4.04 -24.67 0.39
C GLU A 24 -2.82 -24.98 -0.50
N SER A 25 -2.29 -26.21 -0.42
CA SER A 25 -1.18 -26.69 -1.26
C SER A 25 -1.54 -26.79 -2.75
N ALA A 26 -2.79 -27.12 -3.07
CA ALA A 26 -3.28 -27.17 -4.45
C ALA A 26 -3.52 -25.77 -5.02
N VAL A 27 -4.05 -24.84 -4.22
CA VAL A 27 -4.19 -23.41 -4.58
C VAL A 27 -2.82 -22.79 -4.84
N LEU A 28 -1.86 -23.00 -3.93
CA LEU A 28 -0.48 -22.52 -4.09
C LEU A 28 0.17 -23.09 -5.36
N SER A 29 0.05 -24.40 -5.59
CA SER A 29 0.59 -25.07 -6.77
C SER A 29 -0.05 -24.57 -8.08
N LEU A 30 -1.35 -24.24 -8.05
CA LEU A 30 -2.06 -23.67 -9.19
C LEU A 30 -1.54 -22.26 -9.51
N TRP A 31 -1.45 -21.38 -8.50
CA TRP A 31 -0.96 -20.01 -8.69
C TRP A 31 0.50 -19.94 -9.14
N LEU A 32 1.37 -20.84 -8.66
CA LEU A 32 2.77 -20.93 -9.10
C LEU A 32 2.93 -21.47 -10.53
N ARG A 33 1.96 -22.22 -11.06
CA ARG A 33 2.04 -22.85 -12.40
C ARG A 33 1.16 -22.17 -13.44
N HIS A 34 0.18 -21.36 -13.03
CA HIS A 34 -0.80 -20.74 -13.90
C HIS A 34 -1.11 -19.31 -13.46
N LEU A 35 -0.26 -18.38 -13.91
CA LEU A 35 -0.33 -16.95 -13.63
C LEU A 35 -1.75 -16.34 -13.81
N PRO A 36 -2.53 -16.63 -14.88
CA PRO A 36 -3.88 -16.08 -15.03
C PRO A 36 -4.84 -16.43 -13.87
N SER A 37 -4.64 -17.55 -13.17
CA SER A 37 -5.43 -17.89 -11.99
C SER A 37 -5.03 -17.07 -10.76
N LEU A 38 -3.77 -16.65 -10.65
CA LEU A 38 -3.31 -15.75 -9.59
C LEU A 38 -3.79 -14.32 -9.87
N GLU A 39 -3.57 -13.83 -11.10
CA GLU A 39 -4.06 -12.51 -11.53
C GLU A 39 -5.57 -12.37 -11.29
N LYS A 40 -6.35 -13.38 -11.68
CA LYS A 40 -7.79 -13.42 -11.43
C LYS A 40 -8.12 -13.41 -9.93
N ALA A 41 -7.41 -14.16 -9.10
CA ALA A 41 -7.67 -14.19 -7.65
C ALA A 41 -7.42 -12.81 -6.99
N VAL A 42 -6.35 -12.12 -7.37
CA VAL A 42 -6.02 -10.76 -6.88
C VAL A 42 -7.06 -9.74 -7.38
N LEU A 43 -7.43 -9.79 -8.67
CA LEU A 43 -8.44 -8.89 -9.25
C LEU A 43 -9.84 -9.13 -8.67
N ASP A 44 -10.26 -10.39 -8.48
CA ASP A 44 -11.53 -10.75 -7.86
C ASP A 44 -11.57 -10.35 -6.37
N LEU A 45 -10.42 -10.32 -5.66
CA LEU A 45 -10.32 -9.75 -4.31
C LEU A 45 -10.47 -8.23 -4.34
N LEU A 46 -9.69 -7.53 -5.17
CA LEU A 46 -9.77 -6.07 -5.34
C LEU A 46 -11.19 -5.63 -5.69
N GLN A 47 -11.82 -6.26 -6.69
CA GLN A 47 -13.17 -5.92 -7.12
C GLN A 47 -14.19 -6.11 -5.98
N ARG A 48 -14.10 -7.20 -5.21
CA ARG A 48 -14.97 -7.41 -4.04
C ARG A 48 -14.76 -6.32 -2.98
N LEU A 49 -13.50 -6.05 -2.60
CA LEU A 49 -13.18 -5.04 -1.58
C LEU A 49 -13.59 -3.62 -2.00
N ILE A 50 -13.41 -3.26 -3.28
CA ILE A 50 -13.88 -1.99 -3.84
C ILE A 50 -15.42 -1.92 -3.86
N ALA A 51 -16.11 -3.03 -4.15
CA ALA A 51 -17.57 -3.11 -4.19
C ALA A 51 -18.26 -3.15 -2.82
N LEU A 52 -17.54 -3.42 -1.73
CA LEU A 52 -18.06 -3.20 -0.37
C LEU A 52 -18.52 -1.75 -0.23
N GLN A 53 -19.64 -1.50 0.44
CA GLN A 53 -20.05 -0.13 0.76
C GLN A 53 -19.24 0.39 1.96
N SER A 54 -19.81 1.28 2.79
CA SER A 54 -19.19 1.82 4.02
C SER A 54 -19.08 0.78 5.15
N LYS A 55 -18.66 -0.44 4.80
CA LYS A 55 -18.40 -1.56 5.71
C LYS A 55 -17.17 -1.26 6.57
N PRO A 56 -17.14 -1.70 7.84
CA PRO A 56 -16.02 -1.44 8.73
C PRO A 56 -14.73 -2.11 8.25
N PHE A 57 -13.60 -1.50 8.58
CA PHE A 57 -12.23 -1.96 8.28
C PHE A 57 -12.01 -3.45 8.57
N ARG A 58 -12.56 -3.96 9.70
CA ARG A 58 -12.52 -5.37 10.10
C ARG A 58 -13.07 -6.34 9.04
N GLU A 59 -14.11 -5.96 8.29
CA GLU A 59 -14.63 -6.84 7.23
C GLU A 59 -13.67 -6.91 6.04
N MET A 60 -13.02 -5.80 5.67
CA MET A 60 -12.01 -5.78 4.61
C MET A 60 -10.82 -6.65 5.00
N GLU A 61 -10.32 -6.51 6.22
CA GLU A 61 -9.26 -7.35 6.79
C GLU A 61 -9.62 -8.85 6.76
N GLN A 62 -10.84 -9.20 7.21
CA GLN A 62 -11.30 -10.59 7.20
C GLN A 62 -11.40 -11.15 5.77
N MET A 63 -11.91 -10.40 4.80
CA MET A 63 -11.93 -10.82 3.38
C MET A 63 -10.55 -10.99 2.75
N ILE A 64 -9.57 -10.17 3.17
CA ILE A 64 -8.16 -10.33 2.78
C ILE A 64 -7.59 -11.62 3.39
N LYS A 65 -7.85 -11.88 4.67
CA LYS A 65 -7.44 -13.11 5.36
C LYS A 65 -8.06 -14.37 4.74
N ASP A 66 -9.36 -14.34 4.44
CA ASP A 66 -10.11 -15.46 3.83
C ASP A 66 -9.72 -15.74 2.37
N SER A 67 -8.93 -14.86 1.74
CA SER A 67 -8.48 -15.03 0.36
C SER A 67 -7.28 -15.98 0.20
N TYR A 68 -6.60 -16.34 1.29
CA TYR A 68 -5.31 -17.06 1.33
C TYR A 68 -4.13 -16.35 0.61
N LEU A 69 -4.36 -15.21 -0.05
CA LEU A 69 -3.31 -14.45 -0.75
C LEU A 69 -2.19 -13.93 0.16
N PRO A 70 -2.45 -13.41 1.39
CA PRO A 70 -1.37 -12.97 2.29
C PRO A 70 -0.42 -14.10 2.69
N GLN A 71 -0.95 -15.29 2.93
CA GLN A 71 -0.19 -16.50 3.25
C GLN A 71 0.59 -16.99 2.02
N ALA A 72 -0.07 -17.09 0.86
CA ALA A 72 0.58 -17.48 -0.39
C ALA A 72 1.66 -16.49 -0.84
N ALA A 73 1.51 -15.19 -0.55
CA ALA A 73 2.51 -14.16 -0.82
C ALA A 73 3.78 -14.27 0.05
N CYS A 74 3.82 -15.17 1.06
CA CYS A 74 5.09 -15.60 1.63
C CYS A 74 6.00 -16.27 0.57
N ASN A 75 5.46 -16.72 -0.57
CA ASN A 75 6.25 -17.04 -1.75
C ASN A 75 6.59 -15.76 -2.56
N PRO A 76 7.87 -15.44 -2.82
CA PRO A 76 8.28 -14.21 -3.51
C PRO A 76 7.67 -14.00 -4.90
N CYS A 77 7.45 -15.07 -5.68
CA CYS A 77 6.85 -14.96 -7.01
C CYS A 77 5.38 -14.52 -6.92
N ILE A 78 4.65 -15.02 -5.92
CA ILE A 78 3.25 -14.63 -5.68
C ILE A 78 3.18 -13.20 -5.15
N PHE A 79 4.09 -12.81 -4.24
CA PHE A 79 4.21 -11.42 -3.79
C PHE A 79 4.45 -10.47 -4.96
N SER A 80 5.43 -10.74 -5.82
CA SER A 80 5.79 -9.86 -6.94
C SER A 80 4.59 -9.60 -7.87
N VAL A 81 3.89 -10.65 -8.29
CA VAL A 81 2.69 -10.53 -9.14
C VAL A 81 1.58 -9.75 -8.45
N THR A 82 1.32 -10.04 -7.18
CA THR A 82 0.28 -9.36 -6.39
C THR A 82 0.61 -7.88 -6.20
N ASN A 83 1.88 -7.56 -5.91
CA ASN A 83 2.41 -6.21 -5.75
C ASN A 83 2.34 -5.41 -7.06
N ASP A 84 2.66 -6.02 -8.21
CA ASP A 84 2.52 -5.38 -9.53
C ASP A 84 1.07 -5.05 -9.86
N ILE A 85 0.12 -5.93 -9.53
CA ILE A 85 -1.31 -5.66 -9.72
C ILE A 85 -1.77 -4.51 -8.82
N PHE A 86 -1.31 -4.44 -7.56
CA PHE A 86 -1.61 -3.31 -6.67
C PHE A 86 -0.98 -2.00 -7.15
N ARG A 87 0.29 -2.03 -7.59
CA ARG A 87 0.99 -0.89 -8.19
C ARG A 87 0.18 -0.32 -9.37
N ARG A 88 -0.27 -1.18 -10.27
CA ARG A 88 -1.13 -0.80 -11.41
C ARG A 88 -2.51 -0.32 -10.95
N ALA A 89 -3.13 -0.96 -9.97
CA ALA A 89 -4.45 -0.57 -9.45
C ALA A 89 -4.44 0.82 -8.82
N ILE A 90 -3.37 1.21 -8.11
CA ILE A 90 -3.22 2.56 -7.54
C ILE A 90 -3.02 3.60 -8.66
N LEU A 91 -2.18 3.30 -9.66
CA LEU A 91 -1.99 4.16 -10.84
C LEU A 91 -3.29 4.34 -11.65
N GLU A 92 -4.01 3.25 -11.93
CA GLU A 92 -5.28 3.27 -12.69
C GLU A 92 -6.46 3.89 -11.92
N SER A 93 -6.37 3.96 -10.59
CA SER A 93 -7.38 4.59 -9.73
C SER A 93 -7.00 5.99 -9.26
N GLU A 94 -5.95 6.59 -9.84
CA GLU A 94 -5.51 7.96 -9.57
C GLU A 94 -5.22 8.21 -8.07
N GLY A 95 -4.72 7.19 -7.37
CA GLY A 95 -4.46 7.27 -5.92
C GLY A 95 -5.71 7.16 -5.04
N ASN A 96 -6.78 6.51 -5.50
CA ASN A 96 -8.01 6.36 -4.73
C ASN A 96 -7.75 5.79 -3.32
N PHE A 97 -8.12 6.55 -2.29
CA PHE A 97 -7.85 6.22 -0.88
C PHE A 97 -8.29 4.80 -0.47
N LYS A 98 -9.41 4.29 -1.02
CA LYS A 98 -9.89 2.94 -0.72
C LYS A 98 -8.98 1.86 -1.30
N VAL A 99 -8.43 2.08 -2.50
CA VAL A 99 -7.44 1.17 -3.11
C VAL A 99 -6.14 1.21 -2.30
N ILE A 100 -5.70 2.39 -1.86
CA ILE A 100 -4.55 2.53 -0.94
C ILE A 100 -4.78 1.75 0.36
N THR A 101 -5.96 1.91 0.99
CA THR A 101 -6.33 1.20 2.23
C THR A 101 -6.32 -0.33 2.05
N ILE A 102 -6.80 -0.83 0.90
CA ILE A 102 -6.78 -2.27 0.58
C ILE A 102 -5.33 -2.78 0.48
N VAL A 103 -4.46 -2.02 -0.17
CA VAL A 103 -3.05 -2.37 -0.36
C VAL A 103 -2.27 -2.31 0.97
N GLN A 104 -2.59 -1.34 1.83
CA GLN A 104 -2.09 -1.25 3.21
C GLN A 104 -2.51 -2.46 4.05
N LEU A 105 -3.81 -2.77 4.09
CA LEU A 105 -4.35 -3.93 4.80
C LEU A 105 -3.74 -5.26 4.31
N PHE A 106 -3.56 -5.42 3.00
CA PHE A 106 -2.88 -6.57 2.44
C PHE A 106 -1.43 -6.66 2.93
N THR A 107 -0.69 -5.56 2.83
CA THR A 107 0.74 -5.51 3.20
C THR A 107 0.92 -5.83 4.69
N LEU A 108 0.10 -5.25 5.56
CA LEU A 108 0.07 -5.54 6.99
C LEU A 108 -0.21 -7.02 7.27
N ARG A 109 -1.21 -7.61 6.59
CA ARG A 109 -1.54 -9.04 6.76
C ARG A 109 -0.44 -9.95 6.24
N PHE A 110 0.18 -9.62 5.11
CA PHE A 110 1.33 -10.35 4.56
C PHE A 110 2.50 -10.35 5.54
N ILE A 111 2.89 -9.18 6.08
CA ILE A 111 3.98 -9.07 7.07
C ILE A 111 3.67 -9.94 8.29
N HIS A 112 2.44 -9.92 8.79
CA HIS A 112 2.05 -10.77 9.93
C HIS A 112 2.13 -12.27 9.62
N GLU A 113 1.68 -12.76 8.46
CA GLU A 113 1.84 -14.18 8.09
C GLU A 113 3.32 -14.54 7.83
N TYR A 114 4.11 -13.59 7.34
CA TYR A 114 5.55 -13.73 7.17
C TYR A 114 6.29 -13.86 8.52
N GLU A 115 5.90 -13.10 9.54
CA GLU A 115 6.47 -13.21 10.89
C GLU A 115 6.02 -14.47 11.65
N LYS A 116 4.80 -14.96 11.38
CA LYS A 116 4.20 -16.10 12.10
C LYS A 116 4.82 -17.45 11.73
N ASP A 117 5.05 -17.71 10.45
CA ASP A 117 5.59 -19.00 10.01
C ASP A 117 7.13 -18.97 10.04
N THR A 118 7.68 -19.72 11.00
CA THR A 118 9.11 -19.83 11.30
C THR A 118 9.75 -21.10 10.74
N THR A 119 9.02 -21.89 9.93
CA THR A 119 9.35 -23.31 9.67
C THR A 119 10.20 -23.59 8.42
N MET A 120 10.54 -22.57 7.62
CA MET A 120 11.38 -22.71 6.43
C MET A 120 12.45 -21.62 6.31
N VAL A 121 13.52 -21.94 5.57
CA VAL A 121 14.54 -20.97 5.11
C VAL A 121 13.86 -19.96 4.19
N ARG A 122 13.59 -18.77 4.72
CA ARG A 122 12.90 -17.67 4.03
C ARG A 122 13.90 -16.68 3.47
N LEU A 123 13.54 -16.03 2.35
CA LEU A 123 14.22 -14.80 1.97
C LEU A 123 13.95 -13.73 3.05
N PRO A 124 14.93 -12.89 3.41
CA PRO A 124 14.69 -11.75 4.31
C PRO A 124 13.58 -10.84 3.77
N LEU A 125 12.74 -10.27 4.64
CA LEU A 125 11.58 -9.47 4.23
C LEU A 125 11.92 -8.35 3.23
N LYS A 126 13.09 -7.70 3.38
CA LYS A 126 13.60 -6.70 2.42
C LYS A 126 13.73 -7.21 0.97
N ALA A 127 13.96 -8.51 0.76
CA ALA A 127 14.14 -9.09 -0.57
C ALA A 127 12.83 -9.20 -1.37
N TYR A 128 11.67 -9.02 -0.73
CA TYR A 128 10.37 -8.91 -1.40
C TYR A 128 10.20 -7.52 -2.06
N PHE A 129 10.99 -6.53 -1.64
CA PHE A 129 11.02 -5.15 -2.15
C PHE A 129 12.30 -4.90 -2.98
N SER A 130 12.55 -5.78 -3.95
CA SER A 130 13.82 -5.81 -4.69
C SER A 130 13.96 -4.75 -5.80
N HIS A 131 12.91 -3.98 -6.07
CA HIS A 131 12.90 -2.89 -7.06
C HIS A 131 12.90 -1.50 -6.41
N GLU A 132 13.12 -1.47 -5.11
CA GLU A 132 12.86 -0.34 -4.23
C GLU A 132 14.14 0.05 -3.45
N ASP A 133 14.23 1.31 -3.01
CA ASP A 133 15.40 1.76 -2.24
C ASP A 133 15.53 0.95 -0.95
N THR A 134 16.64 0.22 -0.83
CA THR A 134 16.87 -0.72 0.28
C THR A 134 17.00 -0.01 1.64
N HIS A 135 17.49 1.23 1.67
CA HIS A 135 17.59 2.02 2.90
C HIS A 135 16.21 2.51 3.34
N LEU A 136 15.38 2.99 2.41
CA LEU A 136 14.00 3.40 2.67
C LEU A 136 13.13 2.21 3.10
N VAL A 137 13.26 1.05 2.43
CA VAL A 137 12.60 -0.21 2.85
C VAL A 137 12.97 -0.58 4.28
N LEU A 138 14.26 -0.55 4.64
CA LEU A 138 14.71 -0.87 6.00
C LEU A 138 14.25 0.18 7.03
N ALA A 139 14.21 1.45 6.68
CA ALA A 139 13.70 2.51 7.55
C ALA A 139 12.20 2.35 7.82
N LEU A 140 11.40 2.03 6.80
CA LEU A 140 9.95 1.85 6.94
C LEU A 140 9.57 0.53 7.62
N LEU A 141 10.35 -0.55 7.45
CA LEU A 141 10.14 -1.83 8.13
C LEU A 141 10.54 -1.81 9.63
N ARG A 142 11.21 -0.75 10.11
CA ARG A 142 11.55 -0.63 11.54
C ARG A 142 10.27 -0.53 12.37
N LYS A 143 10.09 -1.41 13.35
CA LYS A 143 8.98 -1.32 14.32
C LYS A 143 9.22 -0.14 15.26
N ALA A 144 8.15 0.62 15.54
CA ALA A 144 8.17 1.74 16.48
C ALA A 144 7.76 1.34 17.91
N ASP A 145 7.27 0.11 18.10
CA ASP A 145 6.77 -0.40 19.37
C ASP A 145 7.81 -0.24 20.50
N GLY A 146 7.44 0.53 21.53
CA GLY A 146 8.30 0.76 22.70
C GLY A 146 9.44 1.78 22.49
N LEU A 147 9.51 2.49 21.36
CA LEU A 147 10.48 3.57 21.18
C LEU A 147 10.02 4.86 21.90
N ALA A 148 10.99 5.62 22.42
CA ALA A 148 10.74 6.94 22.98
C ALA A 148 10.48 7.98 21.87
N SER A 149 9.67 9.00 22.16
CA SER A 149 9.25 10.06 21.21
C SER A 149 10.44 10.69 20.46
N ASN A 150 11.53 11.05 21.16
CA ASN A 150 12.72 11.62 20.54
C ASN A 150 13.39 10.66 19.52
N ILE A 151 13.36 9.35 19.76
CA ILE A 151 13.88 8.33 18.83
C ILE A 151 12.94 8.21 17.62
N CYS A 152 11.63 8.28 17.82
CA CYS A 152 10.64 8.31 16.74
C CYS A 152 10.84 9.53 15.85
N VAL A 153 10.99 10.73 16.43
CA VAL A 153 11.25 11.97 15.68
C VAL A 153 12.55 11.89 14.86
N GLN A 154 13.66 11.45 15.46
CA GLN A 154 14.93 11.28 14.73
C GLN A 154 14.82 10.27 13.57
N HIS A 155 14.05 9.19 13.77
CA HIS A 155 13.80 8.21 12.72
C HIS A 155 12.90 8.76 11.60
N LEU A 156 11.88 9.56 11.95
CA LEU A 156 11.04 10.27 10.99
C LEU A 156 11.81 11.30 10.17
N GLN A 157 12.68 12.10 10.80
CA GLN A 157 13.59 13.01 10.10
C GLN A 157 14.53 12.27 9.13
N THR A 158 14.97 11.05 9.51
CA THR A 158 15.76 10.19 8.63
C THR A 158 14.96 9.73 7.40
N ILE A 159 13.70 9.31 7.59
CA ILE A 159 12.79 8.95 6.48
C ILE A 159 12.52 10.18 5.58
N VAL A 160 12.23 11.34 6.17
CA VAL A 160 12.01 12.61 5.44
C VAL A 160 13.23 12.96 4.59
N LYS A 161 14.44 12.86 5.14
CA LYS A 161 15.67 13.10 4.39
C LYS A 161 15.80 12.16 3.18
N MET A 162 15.55 10.86 3.34
CA MET A 162 15.58 9.87 2.25
C MET A 162 14.53 10.15 1.16
N LEU A 163 13.34 10.61 1.54
CA LEU A 163 12.28 10.97 0.59
C LEU A 163 12.59 12.30 -0.13
N ARG A 164 13.14 13.29 0.58
CA ARG A 164 13.56 14.58 0.01
C ARG A 164 14.70 14.43 -1.00
N THR A 165 15.65 13.50 -0.83
CA THR A 165 16.70 13.26 -1.83
C THR A 165 16.11 12.74 -3.14
N VAL A 166 15.13 11.83 -3.09
CA VAL A 166 14.41 11.36 -4.29
C VAL A 166 13.58 12.48 -4.93
N ASP A 167 12.90 13.31 -4.13
CA ASP A 167 12.13 14.46 -4.65
C ASP A 167 13.00 15.59 -5.23
N SER A 168 14.31 15.66 -4.93
CA SER A 168 15.18 16.75 -5.38
C SER A 168 16.21 16.34 -6.43
N GLU A 169 16.93 15.25 -6.21
CA GLU A 169 18.07 14.82 -7.04
C GLU A 169 17.64 13.82 -8.13
N GLU A 170 16.68 12.94 -7.82
CA GLU A 170 16.22 11.87 -8.71
C GLU A 170 14.78 12.08 -9.24
N ARG A 171 14.50 13.26 -9.81
CA ARG A 171 13.17 13.67 -10.34
C ARG A 171 12.63 12.89 -11.57
N SER A 172 13.01 11.62 -11.69
CA SER A 172 12.26 10.59 -12.39
C SER A 172 10.89 10.40 -11.72
N PHE A 173 9.81 10.49 -12.49
CA PHE A 173 8.45 10.18 -12.00
C PHE A 173 8.38 8.76 -11.41
N GLU A 174 9.13 7.82 -11.99
CA GLU A 174 9.20 6.43 -11.50
C GLU A 174 9.82 6.37 -10.09
N ASN A 175 10.92 7.08 -9.84
CA ASN A 175 11.62 7.03 -8.54
C ASN A 175 10.77 7.66 -7.42
N VAL A 176 10.16 8.82 -7.69
CA VAL A 176 9.23 9.49 -6.76
C VAL A 176 8.02 8.59 -6.48
N PHE A 177 7.44 7.99 -7.54
CA PHE A 177 6.31 7.07 -7.39
C PHE A 177 6.67 5.82 -6.59
N GLN A 178 7.84 5.20 -6.81
CA GLN A 178 8.26 4.01 -6.05
C GLN A 178 8.48 4.33 -4.57
N SER A 179 9.10 5.46 -4.26
CA SER A 179 9.31 5.93 -2.88
C SER A 179 7.98 6.23 -2.17
N TRP A 180 7.03 6.86 -2.87
CA TRP A 180 5.68 7.05 -2.36
C TRP A 180 4.90 5.72 -2.22
N PHE A 181 5.02 4.80 -3.19
CA PHE A 181 4.37 3.49 -3.17
C PHE A 181 4.89 2.59 -2.04
N LEU A 182 6.15 2.74 -1.62
CA LEU A 182 6.69 2.19 -0.38
C LEU A 182 6.08 2.84 0.86
N LEU A 183 6.10 4.17 0.93
CA LEU A 183 5.60 4.93 2.06
C LEU A 183 4.13 4.62 2.35
N ILE A 184 3.28 4.50 1.33
CA ILE A 184 1.88 4.12 1.54
C ILE A 184 1.74 2.67 2.01
N ARG A 185 2.49 1.71 1.44
CA ARG A 185 2.42 0.28 1.81
C ARG A 185 2.87 0.02 3.24
N LEU A 186 3.91 0.73 3.69
CA LEU A 186 4.56 0.59 4.99
C LEU A 186 4.27 1.79 5.91
N GLY A 187 3.08 2.38 5.78
CA GLY A 187 2.72 3.70 6.31
C GLY A 187 2.59 3.85 7.83
N GLY A 188 2.96 2.85 8.65
CA GLY A 188 2.84 2.95 10.10
C GLY A 188 3.63 4.12 10.73
N TRP A 189 4.69 4.57 10.06
CA TRP A 189 5.42 5.79 10.46
C TRP A 189 4.67 7.09 10.15
N VAL A 190 3.73 7.10 9.21
CA VAL A 190 2.94 8.29 8.84
C VAL A 190 1.93 8.64 9.94
N ASP A 191 1.31 7.63 10.56
CA ASP A 191 0.41 7.83 11.70
C ASP A 191 1.19 8.43 12.89
N ILE A 192 2.39 7.88 13.17
CA ILE A 192 3.29 8.40 14.22
C ILE A 192 3.73 9.83 13.90
N ALA A 193 3.99 10.18 12.63
CA ALA A 193 4.32 11.55 12.24
C ALA A 193 3.18 12.53 12.53
N ALA A 194 1.92 12.12 12.29
CA ALA A 194 0.75 12.94 12.64
C ALA A 194 0.59 13.11 14.17
N GLU A 195 0.90 12.08 14.97
CA GLU A 195 0.90 12.18 16.44
C GLU A 195 2.02 13.10 16.95
N GLN A 196 3.26 12.93 16.48
CA GLN A 196 4.40 13.74 16.93
C GLN A 196 4.23 15.22 16.54
N LEU A 197 3.60 15.53 15.40
CA LEU A 197 3.33 16.91 14.96
C LEU A 197 2.51 17.73 15.99
N LEU A 198 1.67 17.09 16.80
CA LEU A 198 0.87 17.76 17.84
C LEU A 198 1.70 18.19 19.08
N THR A 199 2.94 17.73 19.19
CA THR A 199 3.78 17.85 20.40
C THR A 199 5.22 18.31 20.12
N SER A 200 5.59 18.52 18.85
CA SER A 200 6.96 18.82 18.42
C SER A 200 7.24 20.33 18.30
N ASP A 201 8.52 20.69 18.34
CA ASP A 201 9.00 22.05 18.05
C ASP A 201 8.75 22.47 16.58
N PRO A 202 8.81 23.78 16.25
CA PRO A 202 8.46 24.28 14.91
C PRO A 202 9.29 23.69 13.75
N GLU A 203 10.61 23.55 13.92
CA GLU A 203 11.48 23.01 12.85
C GLU A 203 11.20 21.52 12.57
N ILE A 204 10.93 20.75 13.62
CA ILE A 204 10.50 19.34 13.49
C ILE A 204 9.13 19.29 12.82
N SER A 205 8.24 20.22 13.17
CA SER A 205 6.90 20.31 12.59
C SER A 205 6.93 20.53 11.08
N ASP A 206 7.87 21.32 10.54
CA ASP A 206 8.02 21.53 9.09
C ASP A 206 8.41 20.24 8.34
N ASP A 207 9.29 19.41 8.90
CA ASP A 207 9.65 18.10 8.29
C ASP A 207 8.49 17.10 8.36
N LEU A 208 7.75 17.05 9.47
CA LEU A 208 6.57 16.19 9.62
C LEU A 208 5.41 16.66 8.74
N LEU A 209 5.18 17.97 8.61
CA LEU A 209 4.24 18.56 7.66
C LEU A 209 4.62 18.25 6.22
N TRP A 210 5.91 18.31 5.87
CA TRP A 210 6.39 17.91 4.55
C TRP A 210 6.12 16.42 4.28
N LEU A 211 6.35 15.54 5.26
CA LEU A 211 6.07 14.11 5.14
C LEU A 211 4.58 13.83 4.86
N LEU A 212 3.69 14.48 5.62
CA LEU A 212 2.24 14.35 5.43
C LEU A 212 1.81 14.94 4.08
N ALA A 213 2.37 16.09 3.68
CA ALA A 213 2.12 16.69 2.38
C ALA A 213 2.58 15.78 1.23
N PHE A 214 3.74 15.12 1.36
CA PHE A 214 4.25 14.14 0.38
C PHE A 214 3.39 12.86 0.35
N TYR A 215 2.95 12.35 1.51
CA TYR A 215 2.07 11.19 1.61
C TYR A 215 0.74 11.40 0.90
N TYR A 216 0.08 12.55 1.13
CA TYR A 216 -1.18 12.89 0.46
C TYR A 216 -1.00 13.47 -0.95
N ASN A 217 0.16 14.06 -1.28
CA ASN A 217 0.44 14.71 -2.56
C ASN A 217 1.93 14.61 -2.96
N PRO A 218 2.38 13.47 -3.48
CA PRO A 218 3.78 13.25 -3.87
C PRO A 218 4.24 14.11 -5.06
N CYS A 219 3.33 14.82 -5.72
CA CYS A 219 3.64 15.64 -6.92
C CYS A 219 3.54 17.15 -6.68
N ASN A 220 3.32 17.61 -5.44
CA ASN A 220 3.01 19.03 -5.17
C ASN A 220 4.13 20.01 -5.55
N GLY A 221 5.39 19.55 -5.52
CA GLY A 221 6.56 20.39 -5.77
C GLY A 221 6.85 20.72 -7.24
N SER A 222 6.18 20.09 -8.21
CA SER A 222 6.54 20.21 -9.62
C SER A 222 5.92 21.45 -10.31
N GLN A 223 6.48 22.64 -10.09
CA GLN A 223 6.17 23.86 -10.86
C GLN A 223 6.69 23.82 -12.32
N SER A 224 6.43 22.75 -13.09
CA SER A 224 6.73 22.75 -14.52
C SER A 224 5.91 21.76 -15.37
N ARG A 225 5.02 22.35 -16.18
CA ARG A 225 4.64 21.92 -17.54
C ARG A 225 4.05 20.51 -17.74
N GLY A 226 2.73 20.48 -17.94
CA GLY A 226 2.16 19.85 -19.14
C GLY A 226 2.29 18.34 -19.26
N ARG A 227 2.05 17.59 -18.17
CA ARG A 227 1.85 16.14 -18.22
C ARG A 227 0.57 15.75 -17.44
N THR A 228 0.02 14.57 -17.72
CA THR A 228 -1.40 14.23 -17.53
C THR A 228 -1.65 13.19 -16.43
N MET A 229 -1.61 13.62 -15.19
CA MET A 229 -1.93 12.83 -13.98
C MET A 229 -1.14 11.52 -13.66
N VAL A 230 0.13 11.25 -13.93
CA VAL A 230 1.23 11.89 -14.69
C VAL A 230 1.37 13.42 -14.58
N GLY A 231 0.80 14.07 -13.55
CA GLY A 231 0.59 15.53 -13.60
C GLY A 231 -0.02 16.16 -12.35
N CYS A 232 -1.32 15.95 -12.08
CA CYS A 232 -2.06 16.70 -11.03
C CYS A 232 -3.19 15.89 -10.36
N ALA A 233 -2.90 14.78 -9.66
CA ALA A 233 -3.94 14.02 -8.96
C ALA A 233 -4.65 14.80 -7.83
N LEU A 234 -4.08 15.93 -7.38
CA LEU A 234 -4.73 16.82 -6.43
C LEU A 234 -5.33 18.05 -7.10
N LYS A 235 -6.55 17.85 -7.60
CA LYS A 235 -7.58 18.91 -7.63
C LYS A 235 -8.88 18.59 -6.92
N GLN A 236 -9.03 17.42 -6.27
CA GLN A 236 -10.24 17.09 -5.49
C GLN A 236 -9.96 16.37 -4.16
N ALA A 237 -9.57 17.14 -3.14
CA ALA A 237 -9.87 16.85 -1.73
C ALA A 237 -9.89 18.14 -0.88
N VAL A 238 -10.30 19.28 -1.46
CA VAL A 238 -10.51 20.51 -0.68
C VAL A 238 -11.81 20.38 0.10
N PHE A 239 -11.68 20.22 1.43
CA PHE A 239 -12.75 20.37 2.43
C PHE A 239 -14.13 19.75 2.11
N GLY A 240 -14.34 18.50 2.53
CA GLY A 240 -15.69 18.00 2.76
C GLY A 240 -15.74 16.53 3.20
N THR A 241 -16.33 16.14 4.34
CA THR A 241 -16.97 16.95 5.40
C THR A 241 -16.94 16.19 6.74
N LYS A 242 -16.89 16.92 7.85
CA LYS A 242 -17.28 16.50 9.22
C LYS A 242 -16.65 15.21 9.78
N ASN A 243 -15.55 15.36 10.52
CA ASN A 243 -15.35 14.66 11.81
C ASN A 243 -14.32 15.33 12.74
N VAL A 244 -14.20 16.65 12.68
CA VAL A 244 -13.56 17.46 13.74
C VAL A 244 -14.68 18.12 14.55
N ARG A 245 -15.22 17.36 15.52
CA ARG A 245 -16.08 17.72 16.68
C ARG A 245 -16.88 16.50 17.16
N ILE A 246 -16.23 15.56 17.86
CA ILE A 246 -16.73 14.95 19.13
C ILE A 246 -15.49 14.45 19.90
N LEU A 247 -14.77 15.37 20.54
CA LEU A 247 -13.86 15.09 21.66
C LEU A 247 -13.90 16.29 22.63
N LYS A 248 -15.12 16.55 23.13
CA LYS A 248 -15.45 17.28 24.35
C LYS A 248 -16.94 17.04 24.58
N GLU A 249 -17.25 16.54 25.77
CA GLU A 249 -18.52 15.91 26.19
C GLU A 249 -18.74 14.49 25.60
#